data_AF-A0A1J0WH85-F1
#
_entry.id   AF-A0A1J0WH85-F1
#
_cell.length_a   1.000
_cell.length_b   1.000
_cell.length_c   1.000
_cell.angle_alpha   90.00
_cell.angle_beta   90.00
_cell.angle_gamma   90.00
#
_symmetry.space_group_name_H-M   'P 1'
#
loop_
_entity.id
_entity.type
_entity.pdbx_description
1 polymer ?
#
loop_
_entity_poly.entity_id
_entity_poly.type
_entity_poly.pdbx_seq_one_letter_code
_entity_poly.pdbx_strand_id
1 'polypeptide(L)'
;MKSFALTATLAVFSANAAWAADPVQQHNSNAVWFENWIGLSNASMVVAAPNGKITEIFAKSGTPVFELKPGEAQDGVYRYELRAATEEKQEIVNPVDNGRGEMQTEAFVPFYRTGAFFVERGVIVTPEQIEESDG
;
A
#
# COMPACT_ATOMS: atom_id res chain seq x y z
N MET A 1 47.70 -7.58 43.90
CA MET A 1 46.56 -6.71 43.56
C MET A 1 46.00 -7.19 42.23
N LYS A 2 44.75 -7.68 42.21
CA LYS A 2 44.11 -8.31 41.04
C LYS A 2 43.16 -7.29 40.41
N SER A 3 43.49 -6.80 39.22
CA SER A 3 42.64 -5.89 38.45
C SER A 3 41.70 -6.73 37.57
N PHE A 4 40.40 -6.71 37.87
CA PHE A 4 39.37 -7.22 36.97
C PHE A 4 39.01 -6.11 35.98
N ALA A 5 39.39 -6.29 34.71
CA ALA A 5 38.95 -5.41 33.63
C ALA A 5 37.54 -5.85 33.20
N LEU A 6 36.57 -4.95 33.36
CA LEU A 6 35.18 -5.13 32.95
C LEU A 6 35.05 -4.70 31.47
N THR A 7 35.10 -5.66 30.55
CA THR A 7 34.91 -5.38 29.12
C THR A 7 33.42 -5.26 28.81
N ALA A 8 32.98 -4.04 28.47
CA ALA A 8 31.62 -3.78 27.99
C ALA A 8 31.47 -4.28 26.55
N THR A 9 30.64 -5.31 26.35
CA THR A 9 30.32 -5.84 25.02
C THR A 9 29.30 -4.92 24.34
N LEU A 10 29.73 -4.20 23.31
CA LEU A 10 28.89 -3.38 22.46
C LEU A 10 28.04 -4.29 21.55
N ALA A 11 26.75 -4.40 21.82
CA ALA A 11 25.82 -5.14 20.97
C ALA A 11 25.58 -4.36 19.66
N VAL A 12 26.13 -4.87 18.55
CA VAL A 12 25.83 -4.37 17.21
C VAL A 12 24.41 -4.84 16.86
N PHE A 13 23.44 -3.93 16.95
CA PHE A 13 22.15 -4.12 16.31
C PHE A 13 22.37 -4.02 14.80
N SER A 14 22.39 -5.18 14.12
CA SER A 14 22.24 -5.23 12.68
C SER A 14 20.83 -4.75 12.33
N ALA A 15 20.71 -3.49 11.91
CA ALA A 15 19.54 -3.00 11.22
C ALA A 15 19.45 -3.75 9.89
N ASN A 16 18.70 -4.85 9.86
CA ASN A 16 18.27 -5.42 8.60
C ASN A 16 17.42 -4.34 7.91
N ALA A 17 17.95 -3.76 6.84
CA ALA A 17 17.14 -2.97 5.93
C ALA A 17 16.07 -3.92 5.37
N ALA A 18 14.86 -3.83 5.93
CA ALA A 18 13.70 -4.49 5.36
C ALA A 18 13.52 -3.88 3.96
N TRP A 19 13.80 -4.66 2.93
CA TRP A 19 13.39 -4.32 1.58
C TRP A 19 11.89 -4.09 1.65
N ALA A 20 11.43 -2.89 1.30
CA ALA A 20 10.01 -2.57 1.33
C ALA A 20 9.32 -3.54 0.36
N ALA A 21 8.67 -4.58 0.90
CA ALA A 21 7.83 -5.45 0.11
C ALA A 21 6.64 -4.62 -0.35
N ASP A 22 6.27 -4.74 -1.62
CA ASP A 22 5.10 -4.05 -2.13
C ASP A 22 3.87 -4.35 -1.25
N PRO A 23 3.00 -3.35 -1.00
CA PRO A 23 1.80 -3.57 -0.20
C PRO A 23 0.98 -4.72 -0.76
N VAL A 24 0.49 -5.63 0.07
CA VAL A 24 -0.31 -6.79 -0.38
C VAL A 24 -1.75 -6.60 0.04
N GLN A 25 -2.67 -6.69 -0.92
CA GLN A 25 -4.10 -6.59 -0.64
C GLN A 25 -4.54 -7.75 0.26
N GLN A 26 -5.24 -7.42 1.32
CA GLN A 26 -5.88 -8.34 2.24
C GLN A 26 -7.35 -7.96 2.42
N HIS A 27 -8.15 -8.91 2.89
CA HIS A 27 -9.54 -8.66 3.23
C HIS A 27 -10.05 -9.62 4.29
N ASN A 28 -11.14 -9.21 4.95
CA ASN A 28 -12.04 -10.09 5.68
C ASN A 28 -13.42 -10.04 4.98
N SER A 29 -14.50 -10.43 5.65
CA SER A 29 -15.84 -10.42 5.04
C SER A 29 -16.40 -9.03 4.72
N ASN A 30 -15.87 -7.95 5.30
CA ASN A 30 -16.44 -6.62 5.16
C ASN A 30 -15.44 -5.51 4.86
N ALA A 31 -14.14 -5.78 4.86
CA ALA A 31 -13.12 -4.75 4.68
C ALA A 31 -11.97 -5.23 3.79
N VAL A 32 -11.41 -4.31 3.01
CA VAL A 32 -10.15 -4.46 2.25
C VAL A 32 -9.12 -3.49 2.81
N TRP A 33 -7.90 -3.99 3.01
CA TRP A 33 -6.74 -3.20 3.42
C TRP A 33 -5.47 -3.74 2.74
N PHE A 34 -4.33 -3.12 3.03
CA PHE A 34 -3.03 -3.56 2.52
C PHE A 34 -2.04 -3.80 3.66
N GLU A 35 -1.43 -4.98 3.66
CA GLU A 35 -0.27 -5.31 4.50
C GLU A 35 1.03 -4.86 3.83
N ASN A 36 2.16 -4.95 4.54
CA ASN A 36 3.48 -4.43 4.09
C ASN A 36 3.46 -2.93 3.75
N TRP A 37 2.68 -2.13 4.50
CA TRP A 37 2.58 -0.69 4.34
C TRP A 37 3.77 0.07 4.94
N ILE A 38 4.97 -0.14 4.38
CA ILE A 38 6.23 0.42 4.89
C ILE A 38 6.74 1.49 3.91
N GLY A 39 7.16 2.64 4.42
CA GLY A 39 7.69 3.74 3.59
C GLY A 39 6.64 4.48 2.77
N LEU A 40 5.34 4.25 3.05
CA LEU A 40 4.22 4.86 2.33
C LEU A 40 3.40 5.79 3.24
N SER A 41 3.03 6.95 2.71
CA SER A 41 2.22 7.96 3.41
C SER A 41 1.26 8.68 2.47
N ASN A 42 0.33 9.47 3.04
CA ASN A 42 -0.64 10.27 2.28
C ASN A 42 -1.36 9.44 1.20
N ALA A 43 -1.88 8.28 1.61
CA ALA A 43 -2.52 7.33 0.73
C ALA A 43 -3.90 7.83 0.31
N SER A 44 -4.25 7.65 -0.97
CA SER A 44 -5.62 7.73 -1.46
C SER A 44 -5.99 6.42 -2.14
N MET A 45 -7.09 5.82 -1.69
CA MET A 45 -7.72 4.67 -2.33
C MET A 45 -9.08 5.09 -2.87
N VAL A 46 -9.29 4.88 -4.17
CA VAL A 46 -10.56 5.13 -4.85
C VAL A 46 -11.16 3.79 -5.23
N VAL A 47 -12.38 3.50 -4.76
CA VAL A 47 -13.09 2.25 -5.00
C VAL A 47 -14.34 2.51 -5.83
N ALA A 48 -14.49 1.78 -6.94
CA ALA A 48 -15.66 1.76 -7.79
C ALA A 48 -16.49 0.50 -7.53
N ALA A 49 -17.74 0.68 -7.12
CA ALA A 49 -18.72 -0.38 -6.97
C ALA A 49 -19.27 -0.85 -8.33
N PRO A 50 -19.91 -2.03 -8.41
CA PRO A 50 -20.48 -2.56 -9.67
C PRO A 50 -21.48 -1.63 -10.36
N ASN A 51 -22.23 -0.83 -9.60
CA ASN A 51 -23.16 0.18 -10.14
C ASN A 51 -22.50 1.52 -10.49
N GLY A 52 -21.17 1.63 -10.43
CA GLY A 52 -20.43 2.86 -10.71
C GLY A 52 -20.36 3.85 -9.55
N LYS A 53 -20.90 3.54 -8.36
CA LYS A 53 -20.71 4.39 -7.17
C LYS A 53 -19.23 4.41 -6.80
N ILE A 54 -18.66 5.61 -6.70
CA ILE A 54 -17.26 5.83 -6.32
C ILE A 54 -17.17 6.20 -4.84
N THR A 55 -16.21 5.61 -4.14
CA THR A 55 -15.85 5.95 -2.75
C THR A 55 -14.36 6.27 -2.70
N GLU A 56 -14.01 7.43 -2.13
CA GLU A 56 -12.61 7.82 -1.92
C GLU A 56 -12.26 7.73 -0.43
N ILE A 57 -11.08 7.18 -0.14
CA ILE A 57 -10.55 6.95 1.19
C ILE A 57 -9.17 7.56 1.26
N PHE A 58 -8.99 8.52 2.17
CA PHE A 58 -7.69 9.15 2.42
C PHE A 58 -7.12 8.72 3.77
N ALA A 59 -5.85 8.35 3.79
CA ALA A 59 -5.10 8.05 4.99
C ALA A 59 -3.78 8.84 4.99
N LYS A 60 -3.66 9.83 5.89
CA LYS A 60 -2.41 10.60 6.05
C LYS A 60 -1.23 9.68 6.41
N SER A 61 -1.49 8.67 7.24
CA SER A 61 -0.54 7.67 7.70
C SER A 61 -1.23 6.31 7.84
N GLY A 62 -0.48 5.23 7.66
CA GLY A 62 -1.01 3.86 7.71
C GLY A 62 -1.75 3.47 6.44
N THR A 63 -2.27 2.24 6.43
CA THR A 63 -2.95 1.65 5.27
C THR A 63 -4.37 2.21 5.12
N PRO A 64 -4.80 2.61 3.91
CA PRO A 64 -6.19 2.98 3.69
C PRO A 64 -7.08 1.72 3.76
N VAL A 65 -8.21 1.83 4.44
CA VAL A 65 -9.16 0.72 4.64
C VAL A 65 -10.49 1.07 3.98
N PHE A 66 -10.98 0.17 3.14
CA PHE A 66 -12.33 0.26 2.58
C PHE A 66 -13.23 -0.71 3.35
N GLU A 67 -14.37 -0.23 3.83
CA GLU A 67 -15.38 -1.06 4.48
C GLU A 67 -16.67 -1.10 3.65
N LEU A 68 -17.20 -2.30 3.44
CA LEU A 68 -18.55 -2.51 2.94
C LEU A 68 -19.55 -2.02 3.98
N LYS A 69 -20.42 -1.11 3.55
CA LYS A 69 -21.53 -0.64 4.36
C LYS A 69 -22.67 -1.67 4.36
N PRO A 70 -23.10 -2.17 5.53
CA PRO A 70 -24.24 -3.07 5.61
C PRO A 70 -25.48 -2.46 4.97
N GLY A 71 -26.17 -3.22 4.12
CA GLY A 71 -27.37 -2.77 3.40
C GLY A 71 -27.13 -1.88 2.17
N GLU A 72 -25.89 -1.41 1.95
CA GLU A 72 -25.50 -0.71 0.71
C GLU A 72 -24.57 -1.55 -0.18
N ALA A 73 -23.98 -2.62 0.35
CA ALA A 73 -23.12 -3.54 -0.38
C ALA A 73 -23.90 -4.19 -1.54
N GLN A 74 -23.29 -4.19 -2.72
CA GLN A 74 -23.84 -4.82 -3.90
C GLN A 74 -22.97 -6.00 -4.28
N ASP A 75 -23.60 -7.06 -4.75
CA ASP A 75 -22.86 -8.20 -5.24
C ASP A 75 -22.21 -7.84 -6.59
N GLY A 76 -20.98 -8.34 -6.79
CA GLY A 76 -20.21 -8.13 -8.00
C GLY A 76 -18.76 -7.71 -7.73
N VAL A 77 -18.11 -7.24 -8.79
CA VAL A 77 -16.69 -6.87 -8.78
C VAL A 77 -16.52 -5.41 -8.44
N TYR A 78 -15.81 -5.15 -7.35
CA TYR A 78 -15.34 -3.81 -6.99
C TYR A 78 -13.93 -3.64 -7.53
N ARG A 79 -13.64 -2.48 -8.09
CA ARG A 79 -12.29 -2.13 -8.59
C ARG A 79 -11.73 -1.00 -7.76
N TYR A 80 -10.42 -0.97 -7.57
CA TYR A 80 -9.79 0.15 -6.89
C TYR A 80 -8.54 0.66 -7.60
N GLU A 81 -8.26 1.94 -7.38
CA GLU A 81 -6.97 2.56 -7.57
C GLU A 81 -6.40 2.97 -6.21
N LEU A 82 -5.11 2.74 -6.01
CA LEU A 82 -4.38 3.07 -4.81
C LEU A 82 -3.16 3.93 -5.17
N ARG A 83 -3.02 5.06 -4.50
CA ARG A 83 -1.90 6.00 -4.64
C ARG A 83 -1.31 6.29 -3.27
N ALA A 84 0.01 6.44 -3.18
CA ALA A 84 0.68 6.90 -1.97
C ALA A 84 1.97 7.65 -2.30
N ALA A 85 2.40 8.50 -1.38
CA ALA A 85 3.75 9.08 -1.40
C ALA A 85 4.76 8.07 -0.85
N THR A 86 5.93 7.98 -1.49
CA THR A 86 7.05 7.15 -1.03
C THR A 86 8.20 8.03 -0.51
N GLU A 87 9.17 7.40 0.16
CA GLU A 87 10.46 8.02 0.51
C GLU A 87 11.52 7.82 -0.60
N GLU A 88 11.21 7.05 -1.63
CA GLU A 88 12.12 6.77 -2.73
C GLU A 88 12.27 7.99 -3.63
N LYS A 89 13.52 8.31 -3.99
CA LYS A 89 13.85 9.39 -4.90
C LYS A 89 14.47 8.86 -6.18
N GLN A 90 14.13 9.52 -7.28
CA GLN A 90 14.75 9.31 -8.58
C GLN A 90 15.36 10.61 -9.10
N GLU A 91 16.45 10.50 -9.85
CA GLU A 91 17.06 11.61 -10.56
C GLU A 91 16.14 12.12 -11.69
N ILE A 92 16.08 13.44 -11.84
CA ILE A 92 15.38 14.08 -12.95
C ILE A 92 16.35 14.17 -14.12
N VAL A 93 16.15 13.32 -15.14
CA VAL A 93 17.04 13.22 -16.32
C VAL A 93 17.18 14.55 -17.07
N ASN A 94 16.11 15.33 -17.16
CA ASN A 94 16.10 16.63 -17.84
C ASN A 94 15.49 17.69 -16.92
N PRO A 95 16.30 18.29 -16.02
CA PRO A 95 15.80 19.29 -15.10
C PRO A 95 15.43 20.57 -15.86
N VAL A 96 14.27 21.15 -15.53
CA VAL A 96 13.78 22.39 -16.14
C VAL A 96 14.04 23.55 -15.19
N ASP A 97 14.83 24.53 -15.62
CA ASP A 97 14.97 25.81 -14.92
C ASP A 97 13.77 26.71 -15.24
N ASN A 98 12.97 27.02 -14.23
CA ASN A 98 11.83 27.94 -14.35
C ASN A 98 12.15 29.35 -13.80
N GLY A 99 13.42 29.63 -13.48
CA GLY A 99 13.88 30.91 -12.94
C GLY A 99 13.44 31.19 -11.49
N ARG A 100 12.88 30.19 -10.78
CA ARG A 100 12.49 30.31 -9.37
C ARG A 100 13.29 29.34 -8.49
N GLY A 101 14.39 29.85 -7.95
CA GLY A 101 15.20 29.15 -6.95
C GLY A 101 16.14 28.10 -7.55
N GLU A 102 16.66 27.22 -6.70
CA GLU A 102 17.59 26.17 -7.12
C GLU A 102 16.87 25.11 -7.99
N MET A 103 17.51 24.77 -9.10
CA MET A 103 17.06 23.74 -10.04
C MET A 103 16.90 22.40 -9.32
N GLN A 104 15.72 21.81 -9.39
CA GLN A 104 15.44 20.50 -8.80
C GLN A 104 16.04 19.40 -9.68
N THR A 105 16.88 18.54 -9.09
CA THR A 105 17.53 17.41 -9.77
C THR A 105 16.99 16.05 -9.33
N GLU A 106 16.09 16.02 -8.35
CA GLU A 106 15.49 14.80 -7.81
C GLU A 106 13.97 14.97 -7.62
N ALA A 107 13.23 13.87 -7.75
CA ALA A 107 11.80 13.80 -7.43
C ALA A 107 11.48 12.52 -6.66
N PHE A 108 10.44 12.56 -5.81
CA PHE A 108 9.93 11.35 -5.18
C PHE A 108 9.19 10.46 -6.18
N VAL A 109 9.38 9.15 -6.08
CA VAL A 109 8.67 8.17 -6.89
C VAL A 109 7.27 7.95 -6.29
N PRO A 110 6.16 8.24 -6.99
CA PRO A 110 4.84 7.96 -6.44
C PRO A 110 4.55 6.45 -6.48
N PHE A 111 3.90 5.93 -5.44
CA PHE A 111 3.38 4.57 -5.45
C PHE A 111 2.01 4.55 -6.13
N TYR A 112 1.79 3.58 -7.03
CA TYR A 112 0.51 3.36 -7.70
C TYR A 112 0.22 1.86 -7.84
N ARG A 113 -1.04 1.48 -7.56
CA ARG A 113 -1.54 0.13 -7.80
C ARG A 113 -3.02 0.15 -8.15
N THR A 114 -3.44 -0.81 -8.98
CA THR A 114 -4.85 -1.13 -9.20
C THR A 114 -5.16 -2.54 -8.75
N GLY A 115 -6.42 -2.82 -8.43
CA GLY A 115 -6.86 -4.18 -8.17
C GLY A 115 -8.38 -4.30 -8.13
N ALA A 116 -8.84 -5.47 -7.67
CA ALA A 116 -10.25 -5.76 -7.52
C ALA A 116 -10.52 -6.68 -6.33
N PHE A 117 -11.75 -6.69 -5.86
CA PHE A 117 -12.27 -7.68 -4.91
C PHE A 117 -13.72 -8.02 -5.25
N PHE A 118 -14.15 -9.19 -4.82
CA PHE A 118 -15.44 -9.76 -5.18
C PHE A 118 -16.36 -9.72 -3.97
N VAL A 119 -17.60 -9.32 -4.19
CA VAL A 119 -18.64 -9.32 -3.16
C VAL A 119 -19.75 -10.25 -3.61
N GLU A 120 -20.11 -11.19 -2.73
CA GLU A 120 -21.21 -12.12 -2.93
C GLU A 120 -22.04 -12.21 -1.67
N ARG A 121 -23.37 -12.16 -1.81
CA ARG A 121 -24.31 -12.15 -0.69
C ARG A 121 -23.96 -11.09 0.37
N GLY A 122 -23.49 -9.94 -0.10
CA GLY A 122 -23.11 -8.80 0.75
C GLY A 122 -21.81 -8.95 1.55
N VAL A 123 -20.97 -9.95 1.26
CA VAL A 123 -19.65 -10.12 1.90
C VAL A 123 -18.54 -10.27 0.87
N ILE A 124 -17.32 -9.86 1.24
CA ILE A 124 -16.14 -10.02 0.40
C ILE A 124 -15.69 -11.48 0.41
N VAL A 125 -15.43 -12.02 -0.79
CA VAL A 125 -15.03 -13.42 -1.00
C VAL A 125 -13.78 -13.52 -1.87
N THR A 126 -13.05 -14.63 -1.70
CA THR A 126 -12.01 -15.05 -2.62
C THR A 126 -12.64 -15.99 -3.65
N PRO A 127 -12.61 -15.68 -4.95
CA PRO A 127 -13.19 -16.55 -5.97
C PRO A 127 -12.44 -17.89 -6.03
N GLU A 128 -13.16 -18.99 -6.19
CA GLU A 128 -12.56 -20.30 -6.44
C GLU A 128 -11.91 -20.32 -7.83
N GLN A 129 -10.66 -20.79 -7.91
CA GLN A 129 -10.03 -21.04 -9.20
C GLN A 129 -10.63 -22.35 -9.76
N ILE A 130 -11.46 -22.23 -10.79
CA ILE A 130 -11.91 -23.40 -11.55
C ILE A 130 -10.76 -23.77 -12.50
N GLU A 131 -9.98 -24.78 -12.13
CA GLU A 131 -9.08 -25.45 -13.08
C GLU A 131 -9.95 -26.29 -14.03
N GLU A 132 -9.89 -25.98 -15.33
CA GLU A 132 -10.52 -26.80 -16.36
C GLU A 132 -9.79 -28.14 -16.39
N SER A 133 -10.38 -29.17 -15.76
CA SER A 133 -9.89 -30.53 -15.90
C SER A 133 -10.26 -31.01 -17.30
N ASP A 134 -9.27 -31.06 -18.19
CA ASP A 134 -9.38 -31.71 -19.49
C ASP A 134 -10.02 -33.10 -19.33
N GLY A 135 -11.13 -33.31 -20.04
CA GLY A 135 -11.91 -34.55 -20.05
C GLY A 135 -11.41 -35.59 -21.06
#